data_AF-A0A349PBN4-F1
#
_entry.id   AF-A0A349PBN4-F1
#
_cell.length_a   1.000
_cell.length_b   1.000
_cell.length_c   1.000
_cell.angle_alpha   90.00
_cell.angle_beta   90.00
_cell.angle_gamma   90.00
#
_symmetry.space_group_name_H-M   'P 1'
#
loop_
_entity.id
_entity.type
_entity.pdbx_description
1 polymer ?
#
loop_
_entity_poly.entity_id
_entity_poly.type
_entity_poly.pdbx_seq_one_letter_code
_entity_poly.pdbx_strand_id
1 'polypeptide(L)'
;MEIIGVMSPNLIYISILPLLLAGAPASAAGPGGSAAEFLKIPVGARETSLGGAFTAASTDANSVFYNPAGLAFAEIPEISYAYNNYFSGVSQQWLAAAMPYKGGGLGLGINYLKVAPFNAYDATDNRIGSVSAYDMAAYIGYGRGLETGLGMFPSLRYGAALKYITENLDSSRASGYALDAGLILTPGRKDLRLGLGLENLAASRIEFISKGARPARNFKAGASYYIGSQGDKAAAMISADMNFPEDGPRYMSAGIENTLYGALSLRAGYTAFGDLSNGLSFGLGLGMPGRAGRAIRLDYSYGSSYDLGNVHKFGINCKFGPAGNAPRMVRHEPAAPVPAPRPAIEASVPKEPVVHELPPSEVQEPAAAGPKSEFERQLAPLHNGTPEEAAAAAEYLAGTGDERAVDHFLALTYAEAPEKRMTGIHGLSLCKDQRSLKALERGLGDQSPEVRAAAAAAIGARGDASASPALQEALKKEGSETVKSAVIEALAKMPQEQD
;
A
#
# COMPACT_ATOMS: atom_id res chain seq x y z
N MET A 1 -17.58 -48.55 15.13
CA MET A 1 -18.34 -47.29 15.27
C MET A 1 -18.05 -46.76 16.65
N GLU A 2 -16.83 -46.31 16.94
CA GLU A 2 -16.19 -45.10 16.37
C GLU A 2 -17.15 -43.90 16.32
N ILE A 3 -16.86 -42.73 16.86
CA ILE A 3 -15.94 -42.21 17.89
C ILE A 3 -16.52 -40.80 18.10
N ILE A 4 -17.01 -40.49 19.32
CA ILE A 4 -17.27 -39.12 19.74
C ILE A 4 -15.92 -38.60 20.26
N GLY A 5 -15.40 -37.54 19.65
CA GLY A 5 -14.02 -37.08 19.90
C GLY A 5 -13.87 -35.57 19.79
N VAL A 6 -14.16 -34.89 20.89
CA VAL A 6 -13.46 -33.71 21.43
C VAL A 6 -13.24 -32.55 20.44
N MET A 7 -14.21 -31.62 20.41
CA MET A 7 -13.91 -30.22 20.09
C MET A 7 -13.05 -29.65 21.22
N SER A 8 -11.80 -29.33 20.93
CA SER A 8 -10.92 -28.63 21.85
C SER A 8 -11.28 -27.13 21.91
N PRO A 9 -11.31 -26.51 23.10
CA PRO A 9 -11.55 -25.09 23.25
C PRO A 9 -10.20 -24.37 23.15
N ASN A 10 -9.79 -23.98 21.94
CA ASN A 10 -8.69 -23.04 21.73
C ASN A 10 -9.04 -22.12 20.56
N LEU A 11 -10.09 -21.31 20.77
CA LEU A 11 -10.52 -20.24 19.87
C LEU A 11 -10.52 -18.91 20.63
N ILE A 12 -9.45 -18.62 21.37
CA ILE A 12 -9.19 -17.32 21.99
C ILE A 12 -7.68 -17.09 21.83
N TYR A 13 -7.28 -15.86 21.48
CA TYR A 13 -5.94 -15.41 21.04
C TYR A 13 -5.65 -15.41 19.53
N ILE A 14 -6.57 -14.81 18.75
CA ILE A 14 -6.19 -13.97 17.59
C ILE A 14 -6.86 -12.61 17.80
N SER A 15 -6.44 -11.89 18.83
CA SER A 15 -7.01 -10.57 19.14
C SER A 15 -6.00 -9.57 19.68
N ILE A 16 -4.69 -9.86 19.57
CA ILE A 16 -3.63 -8.90 19.92
C ILE A 16 -2.56 -8.89 18.83
N LEU A 17 -2.94 -8.51 17.61
CA LEU A 17 -2.03 -7.83 16.67
C LEU A 17 -2.80 -7.15 15.51
N PRO A 18 -3.55 -6.07 15.81
CA PRO A 18 -3.50 -4.91 14.90
C PRO A 18 -3.11 -3.61 15.62
N LEU A 19 -2.72 -3.64 16.89
CA LEU A 19 -2.48 -2.43 17.69
C LEU A 19 -1.04 -1.87 17.62
N LEU A 20 -0.21 -2.29 16.65
CA LEU A 20 1.14 -1.76 16.47
C LEU A 20 1.42 -1.14 15.08
N LEU A 21 0.38 -0.86 14.29
CA LEU A 21 0.51 -0.16 13.00
C LEU A 21 -0.24 1.19 12.91
N ALA A 22 -0.91 1.62 13.98
CA ALA A 22 -1.73 2.85 13.95
C ALA A 22 -0.95 4.16 14.22
N GLY A 23 0.40 4.12 14.25
CA GLY A 23 1.23 5.25 14.66
C GLY A 23 2.15 5.83 13.59
N ALA A 24 1.89 5.62 12.29
CA ALA A 24 2.65 6.34 11.27
C ALA A 24 2.13 7.78 11.18
N PRO A 25 2.98 8.82 11.34
CA PRO A 25 2.56 10.20 11.18
C PRO A 25 2.00 10.39 9.77
N ALA A 26 0.76 10.87 9.68
CA ALA A 26 0.16 11.28 8.42
C ALA A 26 0.82 12.60 7.99
N SER A 27 1.86 12.52 7.16
CA SER A 27 2.26 13.68 6.36
C SER A 27 1.23 13.84 5.24
N ALA A 28 0.41 14.88 5.32
CA ALA A 28 -0.38 15.34 4.18
C ALA A 28 0.54 16.15 3.25
N ALA A 29 1.30 15.47 2.39
CA ALA A 29 1.76 16.08 1.16
C ALA A 29 0.60 15.92 0.15
N GLY A 30 0.05 17.04 -0.34
CA GLY A 30 -0.96 16.98 -1.40
C GLY A 30 -0.40 16.26 -2.66
N PRO A 31 -1.28 15.69 -3.51
CA PRO A 31 -0.86 15.01 -4.73
C PRO A 31 0.00 15.92 -5.63
N GLY A 32 1.03 15.36 -6.26
CA GLY A 32 1.92 16.06 -7.19
C GLY A 32 3.19 16.67 -6.58
N GLY A 33 3.54 16.33 -5.33
CA GLY A 33 4.75 16.82 -4.64
C GLY A 33 6.02 15.96 -4.80
N SER A 34 5.91 14.79 -5.46
CA SER A 34 6.99 13.79 -5.61
C SER A 34 7.49 13.67 -7.05
N ALA A 35 8.70 13.11 -7.19
CA ALA A 35 9.30 12.75 -8.48
C ALA A 35 9.16 11.24 -8.73
N ALA A 36 9.48 10.80 -9.95
CA ALA A 36 9.56 9.38 -10.31
C ALA A 36 8.25 8.59 -10.09
N GLU A 37 7.12 9.14 -10.51
CA GLU A 37 5.78 8.52 -10.39
C GLU A 37 5.70 7.14 -11.04
N PHE A 38 6.50 6.88 -12.09
CA PHE A 38 6.57 5.57 -12.75
C PHE A 38 6.99 4.42 -11.82
N LEU A 39 7.62 4.72 -10.67
CA LEU A 39 7.99 3.72 -9.66
C LEU A 39 6.76 3.10 -8.97
N LYS A 40 5.60 3.76 -8.99
CA LYS A 40 4.35 3.23 -8.44
C LYS A 40 3.67 2.22 -9.35
N ILE A 41 4.09 2.16 -10.62
CA ILE A 41 3.50 1.27 -11.62
C ILE A 41 4.01 -0.16 -11.38
N PRO A 42 3.12 -1.14 -11.09
CA PRO A 42 3.52 -2.52 -10.86
C PRO A 42 4.35 -3.09 -12.02
N VAL A 43 5.38 -3.89 -11.71
CA VAL A 43 6.20 -4.62 -12.69
C VAL A 43 5.82 -6.10 -12.71
N GLY A 44 6.01 -6.76 -13.86
CA GLY A 44 5.71 -8.19 -14.00
C GLY A 44 4.20 -8.51 -14.16
N ALA A 45 3.89 -9.54 -14.95
CA ALA A 45 2.50 -9.91 -15.26
C ALA A 45 1.83 -10.66 -14.10
N ARG A 46 2.58 -11.56 -13.43
CA ARG A 46 2.10 -12.31 -12.27
C ARG A 46 1.64 -11.38 -11.16
N GLU A 47 2.47 -10.41 -10.80
CA GLU A 47 2.25 -9.50 -9.68
C GLU A 47 1.11 -8.52 -9.97
N THR A 48 1.05 -8.02 -11.21
CA THR A 48 -0.06 -7.17 -11.66
C THR A 48 -1.39 -7.93 -11.59
N SER A 49 -1.43 -9.20 -11.99
CA SER A 49 -2.67 -10.01 -11.91
C SER A 49 -3.14 -10.32 -10.49
N LEU A 50 -2.30 -10.10 -9.48
CA LEU A 50 -2.63 -10.20 -8.05
C LEU A 50 -3.01 -8.84 -7.45
N GLY A 51 -3.30 -7.84 -8.28
CA GLY A 51 -3.60 -6.47 -7.83
C GLY A 51 -2.39 -5.76 -7.21
N GLY A 52 -1.18 -6.26 -7.43
CA GLY A 52 0.03 -5.76 -6.76
C GLY A 52 0.20 -6.24 -5.31
N ALA A 53 -0.66 -7.13 -4.81
CA ALA A 53 -0.55 -7.72 -3.46
C ALA A 53 0.62 -8.71 -3.39
N PHE A 54 1.85 -8.20 -3.31
CA PHE A 54 3.07 -8.97 -3.45
C PHE A 54 4.11 -8.73 -2.35
N THR A 55 3.86 -7.86 -1.37
CA THR A 55 4.82 -7.56 -0.28
C THR A 55 5.20 -8.79 0.52
N ALA A 56 4.24 -9.67 0.86
CA ALA A 56 4.53 -10.93 1.57
C ALA A 56 4.73 -12.14 0.62
N ALA A 57 4.20 -12.05 -0.60
CA ALA A 57 4.28 -13.12 -1.60
C ALA A 57 5.60 -13.10 -2.42
N SER A 58 6.41 -12.06 -2.24
CA SER A 58 7.66 -11.82 -2.93
C SER A 58 8.70 -12.91 -2.67
N THR A 59 8.97 -13.75 -3.67
CA THR A 59 9.95 -14.85 -3.56
C THR A 59 10.74 -15.15 -4.84
N ASP A 60 10.72 -14.25 -5.82
CA ASP A 60 11.33 -14.45 -7.14
C ASP A 60 12.19 -13.24 -7.56
N ALA A 61 12.67 -13.23 -8.80
CA ALA A 61 13.47 -12.13 -9.35
C ALA A 61 12.81 -10.74 -9.25
N ASN A 62 11.47 -10.67 -9.23
CA ASN A 62 10.74 -9.42 -9.11
C ASN A 62 10.77 -8.85 -7.68
N SER A 63 11.30 -9.62 -6.71
CA SER A 63 11.41 -9.18 -5.31
C SER A 63 12.23 -7.91 -5.12
N VAL A 64 13.21 -7.66 -5.98
CA VAL A 64 14.01 -6.42 -5.91
C VAL A 64 13.17 -5.15 -6.08
N PHE A 65 11.99 -5.25 -6.72
CA PHE A 65 11.04 -4.15 -6.87
C PHE A 65 10.01 -4.08 -5.72
N TYR A 66 9.42 -5.21 -5.33
CA TYR A 66 8.27 -5.22 -4.40
C TYR A 66 8.64 -5.32 -2.92
N ASN A 67 9.63 -6.16 -2.59
CA ASN A 67 10.14 -6.36 -1.23
C ASN A 67 11.50 -7.09 -1.29
N PRO A 68 12.64 -6.39 -1.10
CA PRO A 68 13.95 -6.99 -1.24
C PRO A 68 14.25 -8.13 -0.24
N ALA A 69 13.49 -8.27 0.85
CA ALA A 69 13.59 -9.46 1.71
C ALA A 69 13.22 -10.75 0.98
N GLY A 70 12.38 -10.66 -0.05
CA GLY A 70 12.00 -11.78 -0.91
C GLY A 70 13.20 -12.41 -1.64
N LEU A 71 14.27 -11.64 -1.88
CA LEU A 71 15.51 -12.17 -2.48
C LEU A 71 16.17 -13.24 -1.61
N ALA A 72 15.90 -13.28 -0.30
CA ALA A 72 16.39 -14.32 0.57
C ALA A 72 15.87 -15.73 0.21
N PHE A 73 14.80 -15.82 -0.59
CA PHE A 73 14.25 -17.08 -1.11
C PHE A 73 14.87 -17.50 -2.46
N ALA A 74 15.80 -16.72 -3.02
CA ALA A 74 16.45 -17.05 -4.28
C ALA A 74 17.43 -18.23 -4.10
N GLU A 75 16.98 -19.44 -4.40
CA GLU A 75 17.78 -20.67 -4.31
C GLU A 75 18.49 -21.03 -5.63
N ILE A 76 17.92 -20.63 -6.76
CA ILE A 76 18.46 -20.85 -8.10
C ILE A 76 18.42 -19.55 -8.90
N PRO A 77 19.36 -19.35 -9.85
CA PRO A 77 19.32 -18.20 -10.73
C PRO A 77 18.00 -18.13 -11.51
N GLU A 78 17.43 -16.93 -11.58
CA GLU A 78 16.15 -16.64 -12.22
C GLU A 78 16.24 -15.32 -12.96
N ILE A 79 15.61 -15.24 -14.14
CA ILE A 79 15.47 -14.01 -14.92
C ILE A 79 13.99 -13.82 -15.23
N SER A 80 13.47 -12.63 -14.98
CA SER A 80 12.11 -12.22 -15.27
C SER A 80 12.13 -11.04 -16.25
N TYR A 81 11.32 -11.12 -17.29
CA TYR A 81 11.08 -10.02 -18.22
C TYR A 81 9.58 -9.78 -18.32
N ALA A 82 9.17 -8.51 -18.39
CA ALA A 82 7.81 -8.17 -18.73
C ALA A 82 7.74 -6.95 -19.64
N TYR A 83 6.77 -6.98 -20.54
CA TYR A 83 6.43 -5.89 -21.45
C TYR A 83 4.97 -5.51 -21.26
N ASN A 84 4.73 -4.21 -21.09
CA ASN A 84 3.41 -3.63 -21.02
C ASN A 84 3.26 -2.54 -22.06
N ASN A 85 2.13 -2.58 -22.78
CA ASN A 85 1.76 -1.52 -23.71
C ASN A 85 0.53 -0.80 -23.13
N TYR A 86 0.72 0.48 -22.81
CA TYR A 86 -0.35 1.35 -22.35
C TYR A 86 -0.96 2.13 -23.52
N PHE A 87 -2.01 2.91 -23.22
CA PHE A 87 -2.58 3.85 -24.17
C PHE A 87 -1.59 4.98 -24.55
N SER A 88 -1.85 5.66 -25.67
CA SER A 88 -1.11 6.85 -26.12
C SER A 88 0.39 6.64 -26.40
N GLY A 89 0.79 5.43 -26.78
CA GLY A 89 2.20 5.15 -27.13
C GLY A 89 3.14 5.04 -25.92
N VAL A 90 2.59 4.95 -24.71
CA VAL A 90 3.36 4.69 -23.49
C VAL A 90 3.61 3.19 -23.35
N SER A 91 4.84 2.79 -23.04
CA SER A 91 5.15 1.38 -22.80
C SER A 91 6.12 1.22 -21.64
N GLN A 92 5.99 0.13 -20.90
CA GLN A 92 6.85 -0.22 -19.78
C GLN A 92 7.54 -1.54 -20.04
N GLN A 93 8.85 -1.58 -19.79
CA GLN A 93 9.67 -2.77 -19.84
C GLN A 93 10.29 -3.02 -18.47
N TRP A 94 10.23 -4.27 -18.04
CA TRP A 94 10.86 -4.73 -16.82
C TRP A 94 11.80 -5.88 -17.15
N LEU A 95 13.03 -5.81 -16.65
CA LEU A 95 13.98 -6.91 -16.68
C LEU A 95 14.55 -7.07 -15.28
N ALA A 96 14.49 -8.27 -14.72
CA ALA A 96 15.07 -8.59 -13.43
C ALA A 96 15.83 -9.91 -13.45
N ALA A 97 16.80 -10.02 -12.57
CA ALA A 97 17.50 -11.25 -12.29
C ALA A 97 17.67 -11.41 -10.77
N ALA A 98 17.55 -12.64 -10.28
CA ALA A 98 17.93 -12.99 -8.92
C ALA A 98 18.77 -14.25 -8.91
N MET A 99 19.72 -14.34 -7.98
CA MET A 99 20.58 -15.49 -7.83
C MET A 99 21.00 -15.68 -6.37
N PRO A 100 21.24 -16.93 -5.93
CA PRO A 100 21.82 -17.19 -4.62
C PRO A 100 23.21 -16.55 -4.52
N TYR A 101 23.48 -15.86 -3.41
CA TYR A 101 24.78 -15.22 -3.16
C TYR A 101 25.06 -15.12 -1.66
N LYS A 102 26.23 -15.62 -1.21
CA LYS A 102 26.75 -15.50 0.18
C LYS A 102 25.73 -15.81 1.30
N GLY A 103 24.91 -16.85 1.13
CA GLY A 103 23.91 -17.28 2.12
C GLY A 103 22.62 -16.47 2.13
N GLY A 104 22.41 -15.67 1.08
CA GLY A 104 21.16 -14.99 0.76
C GLY A 104 20.94 -14.97 -0.75
N GLY A 105 20.29 -13.94 -1.27
CA GLY A 105 20.11 -13.72 -2.70
C GLY A 105 20.46 -12.30 -3.11
N LEU A 106 21.10 -12.17 -4.26
CA LEU A 106 21.35 -10.92 -4.96
C LEU A 106 20.28 -10.74 -6.04
N GLY A 107 19.72 -9.54 -6.14
CA GLY A 107 18.74 -9.14 -7.14
C GLY A 107 19.23 -7.94 -7.95
N LEU A 108 18.94 -7.95 -9.25
CA LEU A 108 19.16 -6.85 -10.17
C LEU A 108 17.86 -6.57 -10.92
N GLY A 109 17.60 -5.31 -11.26
CA GLY A 109 16.39 -4.93 -11.98
C GLY A 109 16.59 -3.68 -12.85
N ILE A 110 15.83 -3.59 -13.94
CA ILE A 110 15.71 -2.39 -14.78
C ILE A 110 14.23 -2.21 -15.11
N ASN A 111 13.66 -1.09 -14.67
CA ASN A 111 12.32 -0.62 -15.05
C ASN A 111 12.49 0.54 -16.02
N TYR A 112 11.90 0.45 -17.20
CA TYR A 112 12.01 1.45 -18.26
C TYR A 112 10.62 1.80 -18.79
N LEU A 113 10.15 2.99 -18.46
CA LEU A 113 8.91 3.57 -18.97
C LEU A 113 9.28 4.55 -20.09
N LYS A 114 8.66 4.42 -21.25
CA LYS A 114 8.91 5.34 -22.38
C LYS A 114 7.62 5.80 -23.03
N VAL A 115 7.67 7.00 -23.60
CA VAL A 115 6.66 7.54 -24.51
C VAL A 115 7.20 7.44 -25.94
N ALA A 116 6.37 6.98 -26.88
CA ALA A 116 6.71 6.98 -28.29
C ALA A 116 7.05 8.41 -28.78
N PRO A 117 8.10 8.60 -29.60
CA PRO A 117 8.43 9.92 -30.10
C PRO A 117 7.26 10.54 -30.88
N PHE A 118 6.98 11.81 -30.61
CA PHE A 118 5.95 12.57 -31.31
C PHE A 118 6.56 13.83 -31.95
N ASN A 119 5.91 14.34 -32.99
CA ASN A 119 6.42 15.49 -33.73
C ASN A 119 6.36 16.77 -32.88
N ALA A 120 7.42 17.55 -32.94
CA ALA A 120 7.50 18.89 -32.36
C ALA A 120 7.16 19.94 -33.42
N TYR A 121 6.37 20.95 -33.05
CA TYR A 121 5.96 22.06 -33.91
C TYR A 121 6.31 23.40 -33.24
N ASP A 122 6.68 24.39 -34.04
CA ASP A 122 6.83 25.76 -33.55
C ASP A 122 5.48 26.49 -33.45
N ALA A 123 5.50 27.74 -32.99
CA ALA A 123 4.30 28.58 -32.85
C ALA A 123 3.60 28.90 -34.19
N THR A 124 4.23 28.58 -35.32
CA THR A 124 3.68 28.76 -36.67
C THR A 124 3.27 27.44 -37.33
N ASP A 125 3.17 26.36 -36.54
CA ASP A 125 2.82 25.00 -36.99
C ASP A 125 3.84 24.37 -37.97
N ASN A 126 5.07 24.88 -38.01
CA ASN A 126 6.14 24.22 -38.74
C ASN A 126 6.75 23.11 -37.88
N ARG A 127 6.94 21.93 -38.48
CA ARG A 127 7.61 20.81 -37.80
C ARG A 127 9.08 21.12 -37.57
N ILE A 128 9.51 21.12 -36.31
CA ILE A 128 10.90 21.42 -35.89
C ILE A 128 11.69 20.19 -35.43
N GLY A 129 11.04 19.03 -35.30
CA GLY A 129 11.72 17.79 -34.90
C GLY A 129 10.79 16.76 -34.29
N SER A 130 11.31 15.95 -33.38
CA SER A 130 10.56 15.00 -32.56
C SER A 130 10.98 15.08 -31.11
N VAL A 131 10.02 15.06 -30.19
CA VAL A 131 10.24 14.97 -28.75
C VAL A 131 10.12 13.51 -28.33
N SER A 132 11.00 13.07 -27.44
CA SER A 132 10.90 11.79 -26.73
C SER A 132 11.05 11.98 -25.24
N ALA A 133 10.37 11.14 -24.46
CA ALA A 133 10.48 11.12 -23.01
C ALA A 133 10.61 9.67 -22.52
N TYR A 134 11.47 9.47 -21.52
CA TYR A 134 11.60 8.18 -20.84
C TYR A 134 12.01 8.35 -19.39
N ASP A 135 11.57 7.40 -18.57
CA ASP A 135 11.98 7.24 -17.19
C ASP A 135 12.59 5.85 -17.00
N MET A 136 13.67 5.78 -16.24
CA MET A 136 14.40 4.56 -15.99
C MET A 136 14.77 4.45 -14.52
N ALA A 137 14.60 3.25 -13.95
CA ALA A 137 15.18 2.89 -12.67
C ALA A 137 15.99 1.60 -12.79
N ALA A 138 17.25 1.64 -12.36
CA ALA A 138 18.11 0.47 -12.19
C ALA A 138 18.17 0.09 -10.71
N TYR A 139 18.12 -1.21 -10.41
CA TYR A 139 17.99 -1.75 -9.07
C TYR A 139 19.14 -2.71 -8.78
N ILE A 140 19.69 -2.63 -7.58
CA ILE A 140 20.52 -3.67 -7.00
C ILE A 140 20.06 -3.92 -5.57
N GLY A 141 19.76 -5.18 -5.24
CA GLY A 141 19.26 -5.55 -3.92
C GLY A 141 19.88 -6.82 -3.40
N TYR A 142 19.84 -6.96 -2.07
CA TYR A 142 20.30 -8.16 -1.39
C TYR A 142 19.32 -8.51 -0.27
N GLY A 143 18.98 -9.79 -0.17
CA GLY A 143 18.13 -10.34 0.88
C GLY A 143 18.78 -11.53 1.56
N ARG A 144 18.57 -11.69 2.87
CA ARG A 144 19.09 -12.82 3.65
C ARG A 144 18.09 -13.33 4.66
N GLY A 145 18.20 -14.62 4.95
CA GLY A 145 17.45 -15.30 5.99
C GLY A 145 18.19 -15.44 7.31
N LEU A 146 17.45 -15.33 8.39
CA LEU A 146 17.85 -15.62 9.76
C LEU A 146 16.76 -16.49 10.40
N GLU A 147 17.12 -17.71 10.79
CA GLU A 147 16.25 -18.51 11.65
C GLU A 147 16.41 -18.00 13.08
N THR A 148 15.28 -17.71 13.75
CA THR A 148 15.26 -17.14 15.08
C THR A 148 14.93 -18.21 16.13
N GLY A 149 15.38 -18.01 17.37
CA GLY A 149 14.95 -18.82 18.52
C GLY A 149 13.57 -18.42 19.08
N LEU A 150 12.89 -17.45 18.46
CA LEU A 150 11.60 -16.94 18.93
C LEU A 150 10.48 -17.84 18.41
N GLY A 151 9.73 -18.48 19.31
CA GLY A 151 8.63 -19.37 18.94
C GLY A 151 7.54 -18.72 18.09
N MET A 152 7.35 -17.40 18.21
CA MET A 152 6.37 -16.65 17.43
C MET A 152 6.77 -16.47 15.95
N PHE A 153 8.07 -16.32 15.66
CA PHE A 153 8.60 -16.04 14.32
C PHE A 153 9.90 -16.83 14.06
N PRO A 154 9.83 -18.16 13.87
CA PRO A 154 11.01 -18.99 13.72
C PRO A 154 11.86 -18.63 12.50
N SER A 155 11.29 -18.01 11.46
CA SER A 155 12.05 -17.54 10.30
C SER A 155 11.81 -16.06 10.02
N LEU A 156 12.90 -15.30 9.96
CA LEU A 156 12.93 -13.91 9.55
C LEU A 156 13.74 -13.80 8.26
N ARG A 157 13.18 -13.16 7.24
CA ARG A 157 13.92 -12.69 6.06
C ARG A 157 13.97 -11.18 6.08
N TYR A 158 15.11 -10.61 5.70
CA TYR A 158 15.30 -9.17 5.59
C TYR A 158 16.07 -8.84 4.31
N GLY A 159 15.92 -7.62 3.80
CA GLY A 159 16.65 -7.19 2.62
C GLY A 159 16.60 -5.69 2.41
N ALA A 160 17.47 -5.22 1.52
CA ALA A 160 17.53 -3.83 1.08
C ALA A 160 17.83 -3.75 -0.42
N ALA A 161 17.40 -2.68 -1.07
CA ALA A 161 17.69 -2.41 -2.47
C ALA A 161 18.00 -0.93 -2.71
N LEU A 162 19.00 -0.67 -3.54
CA LEU A 162 19.35 0.66 -4.04
C LEU A 162 18.78 0.82 -5.45
N LYS A 163 18.13 1.95 -5.70
CA LYS A 163 17.63 2.39 -6.99
C LYS A 163 18.48 3.55 -7.51
N TYR A 164 18.87 3.49 -8.77
CA TYR A 164 19.33 4.65 -9.52
C TYR A 164 18.25 5.04 -10.52
N ILE A 165 17.75 6.26 -10.42
CA ILE A 165 16.61 6.76 -11.16
C ILE A 165 17.09 7.83 -12.14
N THR A 166 16.59 7.81 -13.36
CA THR A 166 16.86 8.82 -14.39
C THR A 166 15.56 9.11 -15.13
N GLU A 167 15.22 10.39 -15.21
CA GLU A 167 14.09 10.90 -15.98
C GLU A 167 14.62 11.79 -17.11
N ASN A 168 14.13 11.58 -18.32
CA ASN A 168 14.50 12.36 -19.49
C ASN A 168 13.24 12.91 -20.17
N LEU A 169 13.24 14.23 -20.32
CA LEU A 169 12.19 14.99 -20.98
C LEU A 169 12.85 15.78 -22.10
N ASP A 170 12.79 15.24 -23.32
CA ASP A 170 13.46 15.82 -24.48
C ASP A 170 14.97 16.08 -24.23
N SER A 171 15.38 17.34 -24.25
CA SER A 171 16.75 17.80 -24.00
C SER A 171 17.13 17.86 -22.51
N SER A 172 16.16 17.73 -21.59
CA SER A 172 16.40 17.81 -20.15
C SER A 172 16.53 16.43 -19.52
N ARG A 173 17.47 16.29 -18.58
CA ARG A 173 17.69 15.04 -17.84
C ARG A 173 17.91 15.33 -16.36
N ALA A 174 17.25 14.54 -15.52
CA ALA A 174 17.46 14.54 -14.08
C ALA A 174 17.77 13.11 -13.61
N SER A 175 18.52 13.00 -12.51
CA SER A 175 18.81 11.69 -11.91
C SER A 175 18.82 11.76 -10.39
N GLY A 176 18.55 10.64 -9.76
CA GLY A 176 18.59 10.51 -8.31
C GLY A 176 18.72 9.07 -7.85
N TYR A 177 18.72 8.87 -6.54
CA TYR A 177 18.84 7.55 -5.93
C TYR A 177 17.77 7.37 -4.86
N ALA A 178 17.36 6.13 -4.62
CA ALA A 178 16.46 5.77 -3.53
C ALA A 178 16.87 4.44 -2.89
N LEU A 179 16.62 4.29 -1.60
CA LEU A 179 16.88 3.07 -0.83
C LEU A 179 15.56 2.48 -0.35
N ASP A 180 15.41 1.18 -0.58
CA ASP A 180 14.32 0.36 -0.08
C ASP A 180 14.81 -0.60 0.99
N ALA A 181 13.92 -0.96 1.90
CA ALA A 181 14.14 -1.99 2.90
C ALA A 181 12.90 -2.88 3.02
N GLY A 182 13.08 -4.12 3.47
CA GLY A 182 11.96 -5.03 3.63
C GLY A 182 12.23 -6.16 4.62
N LEU A 183 11.15 -6.73 5.12
CA LEU A 183 11.11 -7.87 6.02
C LEU A 183 10.02 -8.85 5.56
N ILE A 184 10.26 -10.14 5.73
CA ILE A 184 9.25 -11.20 5.64
C ILE A 184 9.39 -12.11 6.86
N LEU A 185 8.38 -12.13 7.70
CA LEU A 185 8.25 -12.96 8.88
C LEU A 185 7.45 -14.21 8.53
N THR A 186 7.97 -15.39 8.89
CA THR A 186 7.24 -16.66 8.79
C THR A 186 6.96 -17.15 10.21
N PRO A 187 5.71 -17.05 10.69
CA PRO A 187 5.32 -17.60 11.99
C PRO A 187 5.47 -19.14 12.05
N GLY A 188 5.24 -19.73 13.22
CA GLY A 188 5.28 -21.19 13.39
C GLY A 188 4.40 -21.97 12.41
N ARG A 189 3.34 -21.33 11.88
CA ARG A 189 2.58 -21.81 10.74
C ARG A 189 3.28 -21.43 9.43
N LYS A 190 4.04 -22.37 8.87
CA LYS A 190 4.92 -22.18 7.70
C LYS A 190 4.22 -21.72 6.42
N ASP A 191 2.91 -21.95 6.33
CA ASP A 191 2.07 -21.54 5.21
C ASP A 191 1.69 -20.07 5.24
N LEU A 192 1.86 -19.40 6.39
CA LEU A 192 1.59 -17.97 6.56
C LEU A 192 2.89 -17.18 6.48
N ARG A 193 2.87 -16.06 5.76
CA ARG A 193 3.94 -15.07 5.77
C ARG A 193 3.37 -13.68 5.97
N LEU A 194 4.07 -12.87 6.75
CA LEU A 194 3.77 -11.47 6.98
C LEU A 194 4.92 -10.65 6.43
N GLY A 195 4.65 -9.71 5.54
CA GLY A 195 5.63 -8.87 4.88
C GLY A 195 5.52 -7.43 5.34
N LEU A 196 6.66 -6.78 5.52
CA LEU A 196 6.76 -5.33 5.68
C LEU A 196 7.70 -4.79 4.60
N GLY A 197 7.29 -3.73 3.91
CA GLY A 197 8.08 -3.07 2.88
C GLY A 197 8.19 -1.57 3.16
N LEU A 198 9.37 -1.02 2.93
CA LEU A 198 9.66 0.40 2.99
C LEU A 198 10.28 0.79 1.65
N GLU A 199 9.50 1.42 0.78
CA GLU A 199 9.95 1.91 -0.52
C GLU A 199 10.37 3.37 -0.39
N ASN A 200 11.49 3.72 -1.00
CA ASN A 200 12.07 5.07 -1.01
C ASN A 200 12.26 5.65 0.41
N LEU A 201 12.70 4.80 1.35
CA LEU A 201 12.96 5.15 2.75
C LEU A 201 13.90 6.34 2.87
N ALA A 202 14.95 6.35 2.05
CA ALA A 202 15.83 7.48 1.83
C ALA A 202 15.95 7.70 0.33
N ALA A 203 15.79 8.94 -0.13
CA ALA A 203 15.92 9.27 -1.54
C ALA A 203 16.49 10.67 -1.75
N SER A 204 17.28 10.83 -2.82
CA SER A 204 17.75 12.15 -3.24
C SER A 204 16.64 12.93 -3.94
N ARG A 205 16.77 14.26 -4.01
CA ARG A 205 15.94 15.07 -4.90
C ARG A 205 16.36 14.81 -6.35
N ILE A 206 15.40 14.74 -7.24
CA ILE A 206 15.56 14.64 -8.69
C ILE A 206 15.24 16.03 -9.24
N GLU A 207 16.23 16.71 -9.82
CA GLU A 207 16.12 18.11 -10.24
C GLU A 207 16.44 18.27 -11.72
N PHE A 208 15.55 18.94 -12.47
CA PHE A 208 15.75 19.26 -13.89
C PHE A 208 16.39 20.64 -14.10
N ILE A 209 15.93 21.66 -13.35
CA ILE A 209 16.40 23.05 -13.49
C ILE A 209 16.72 23.65 -12.11
N SER A 210 15.68 23.88 -11.28
CA SER A 210 15.81 24.40 -9.92
C SER A 210 14.65 23.90 -9.06
N LYS A 211 14.94 23.42 -7.84
CA LYS A 211 14.01 22.73 -6.93
C LYS A 211 13.55 21.37 -7.47
N GLY A 212 14.25 20.30 -7.09
CA GLY A 212 13.77 18.94 -7.38
C GLY A 212 12.70 18.45 -6.42
N ALA A 213 12.16 17.26 -6.66
CA ALA A 213 11.33 16.52 -5.71
C ALA A 213 11.97 15.15 -5.45
N ARG A 214 11.64 14.52 -4.32
CA ARG A 214 12.08 13.15 -4.05
C ARG A 214 10.98 12.17 -4.45
N PRO A 215 11.32 10.93 -4.81
CA PRO A 215 10.36 9.84 -4.87
C PRO A 215 9.55 9.75 -3.56
N ALA A 216 8.24 9.53 -3.70
CA ALA A 216 7.37 9.38 -2.55
C ALA A 216 7.76 8.15 -1.74
N ARG A 217 7.84 8.30 -0.42
CA ARG A 217 8.02 7.14 0.46
C ARG A 217 6.72 6.35 0.50
N ASN A 218 6.81 5.03 0.53
CA ASN A 218 5.65 4.16 0.70
C ASN A 218 5.95 3.09 1.75
N PHE A 219 5.08 2.98 2.74
CA PHE A 219 5.11 1.87 3.70
C PHE A 219 4.07 0.83 3.30
N LYS A 220 4.45 -0.45 3.37
CA LYS A 220 3.63 -1.57 2.92
C LYS A 220 3.58 -2.63 4.01
N ALA A 221 2.38 -3.12 4.30
CA ALA A 221 2.17 -4.28 5.14
C ALA A 221 1.38 -5.32 4.35
N GLY A 222 1.85 -6.56 4.34
CA GLY A 222 1.24 -7.63 3.55
C GLY A 222 1.14 -8.94 4.31
N ALA A 223 0.20 -9.78 3.89
CA ALA A 223 0.09 -11.16 4.33
C ALA A 223 -0.07 -12.07 3.12
N SER A 224 0.55 -13.26 3.17
CA SER A 224 0.28 -14.31 2.19
C SER A 224 0.07 -15.65 2.89
N TYR A 225 -0.85 -16.43 2.35
CA TYR A 225 -1.20 -17.75 2.86
C TYR A 225 -1.19 -18.78 1.72
N TYR A 226 -0.42 -19.85 1.91
CA TYR A 226 -0.26 -20.93 0.94
C TYR A 226 -1.11 -22.14 1.32
N ILE A 227 -1.73 -22.76 0.32
CA ILE A 227 -2.51 -23.99 0.45
C ILE A 227 -1.93 -25.01 -0.52
N GLY A 228 -1.43 -26.12 0.01
CA GLY A 228 -0.67 -27.10 -0.78
C GLY A 228 0.76 -26.62 -1.07
N SER A 229 1.49 -27.39 -1.87
CA SER A 229 2.87 -27.13 -2.24
C SER A 229 3.04 -26.91 -3.74
N GLN A 230 4.07 -26.16 -4.14
CA GLN A 230 4.45 -26.06 -5.55
C GLN A 230 4.82 -27.46 -6.09
N GLY A 231 4.07 -27.93 -7.08
CA GLY A 231 4.22 -29.27 -7.66
C GLY A 231 3.05 -30.20 -7.34
N ASP A 232 2.19 -29.83 -6.38
CA ASP A 232 0.93 -30.53 -6.18
C ASP A 232 0.01 -30.36 -7.42
N LYS A 233 -0.92 -31.29 -7.59
CA LYS A 233 -1.94 -31.22 -8.64
C LYS A 233 -2.79 -29.95 -8.53
N ALA A 234 -2.93 -29.42 -7.32
CA ALA A 234 -3.54 -28.13 -7.06
C ALA A 234 -2.83 -27.47 -5.88
N ALA A 235 -2.44 -26.21 -6.04
CA ALA A 235 -1.95 -25.36 -4.99
C ALA A 235 -2.59 -23.97 -5.12
N ALA A 236 -2.82 -23.29 -4.00
CA ALA A 236 -3.35 -21.95 -4.00
C ALA A 236 -2.48 -21.02 -3.13
N MET A 237 -2.45 -19.75 -3.49
CA MET A 237 -1.87 -18.68 -2.68
C MET A 237 -2.87 -17.54 -2.63
N ILE A 238 -3.13 -17.04 -1.43
CA ILE A 238 -3.91 -15.83 -1.20
C ILE A 238 -2.94 -14.77 -0.66
N SER A 239 -3.02 -13.54 -1.17
CA SER A 239 -2.23 -12.42 -0.69
C SER A 239 -3.10 -11.18 -0.49
N ALA A 240 -2.74 -10.36 0.48
CA ALA A 240 -3.34 -9.06 0.72
C ALA A 240 -2.28 -8.08 1.21
N ASP A 241 -2.29 -6.87 0.67
CA ASP A 241 -1.38 -5.79 1.01
C ASP A 241 -2.15 -4.51 1.33
N MET A 242 -1.64 -3.73 2.27
CA MET A 242 -2.05 -2.37 2.57
C MET A 242 -0.88 -1.43 2.35
N ASN A 243 -1.10 -0.38 1.56
CA ASN A 243 -0.09 0.57 1.15
C ASN A 243 -0.40 1.95 1.75
N PHE A 244 0.66 2.61 2.21
CA PHE A 244 0.63 3.90 2.88
C PHE A 244 1.62 4.84 2.16
N PRO A 245 1.29 5.28 0.94
CA PRO A 245 2.10 6.26 0.22
C PRO A 245 2.08 7.61 0.95
N GLU A 246 3.18 8.35 0.85
CA GLU A 246 3.32 9.67 1.45
C GLU A 246 2.52 10.77 0.72
N ASP A 247 2.26 10.58 -0.57
CA ASP A 247 1.79 11.62 -1.49
C ASP A 247 0.44 11.28 -2.16
N GLY A 248 -0.30 10.32 -1.59
CA GLY A 248 -1.57 9.84 -2.12
C GLY A 248 -2.39 9.09 -1.06
N PRO A 249 -3.59 8.60 -1.40
CA PRO A 249 -4.43 7.85 -0.48
C PRO A 249 -3.82 6.49 -0.18
N ARG A 250 -4.20 5.99 0.99
CA ARG A 250 -3.92 4.61 1.38
C ARG A 250 -4.79 3.70 0.54
N TYR A 251 -4.18 2.66 -0.02
CA TYR A 251 -4.87 1.71 -0.86
C TYR A 251 -4.59 0.28 -0.43
N MET A 252 -5.52 -0.60 -0.76
CA MET A 252 -5.42 -2.02 -0.45
C MET A 252 -5.45 -2.84 -1.73
N SER A 253 -4.72 -3.95 -1.70
CA SER A 253 -4.67 -4.91 -2.78
C SER A 253 -4.89 -6.30 -2.23
N ALA A 254 -5.63 -7.13 -2.95
CA ALA A 254 -5.78 -8.55 -2.64
C ALA A 254 -5.67 -9.38 -3.91
N GLY A 255 -5.12 -10.59 -3.79
CA GLY A 255 -4.88 -11.48 -4.91
C GLY A 255 -5.03 -12.95 -4.53
N ILE A 256 -5.42 -13.76 -5.51
CA ILE A 256 -5.43 -15.21 -5.43
C ILE A 256 -4.71 -15.80 -6.65
N GLU A 257 -3.83 -16.76 -6.42
CA GLU A 257 -3.17 -17.57 -7.45
C GLU A 257 -3.52 -19.03 -7.22
N ASN A 258 -4.15 -19.67 -8.20
CA ASN A 258 -4.43 -21.11 -8.20
C ASN A 258 -3.53 -21.77 -9.26
N THR A 259 -2.64 -22.66 -8.84
CA THR A 259 -1.79 -23.45 -9.73
C THR A 259 -2.33 -24.86 -9.86
N LEU A 260 -2.71 -25.24 -11.08
CA LEU A 260 -3.24 -26.53 -11.45
C LEU A 260 -2.17 -27.35 -12.18
N TYR A 261 -2.06 -28.63 -11.82
CA TYR A 261 -1.12 -29.60 -12.37
C TYR A 261 0.35 -29.12 -12.38
N GLY A 262 0.73 -28.27 -11.42
CA GLY A 262 2.07 -27.69 -11.32
C GLY A 262 2.50 -26.79 -12.49
N ALA A 263 1.60 -26.47 -13.43
CA ALA A 263 1.94 -25.80 -14.68
C ALA A 263 1.03 -24.60 -14.97
N LEU A 264 -0.29 -24.77 -14.88
CA LEU A 264 -1.27 -23.75 -15.22
C LEU A 264 -1.61 -22.90 -14.00
N SER A 265 -1.31 -21.61 -14.02
CA SER A 265 -1.68 -20.68 -12.96
C SER A 265 -2.84 -19.79 -13.41
N LEU A 266 -3.92 -19.76 -12.64
CA LEU A 266 -5.05 -18.85 -12.79
C LEU A 266 -4.99 -17.82 -11.66
N ARG A 267 -5.05 -16.53 -12.02
CA ARG A 267 -4.89 -15.43 -11.08
C ARG A 267 -6.02 -14.44 -11.19
N ALA A 268 -6.44 -13.92 -10.06
CA ALA A 268 -7.34 -12.79 -9.95
C ALA A 268 -6.86 -11.88 -8.82
N GLY A 269 -7.04 -10.58 -8.99
CA GLY A 269 -6.65 -9.58 -8.02
C GLY A 269 -7.57 -8.38 -8.06
N TYR A 270 -7.59 -7.63 -6.97
CA TYR A 270 -8.39 -6.43 -6.82
C TYR A 270 -7.59 -5.37 -6.07
N THR A 271 -7.60 -4.15 -6.59
CA THR A 271 -7.02 -2.97 -5.93
C THR A 271 -8.14 -1.97 -5.64
N ALA A 272 -8.18 -1.43 -4.42
CA ALA A 272 -9.18 -0.47 -4.00
C ALA A 272 -8.53 0.77 -3.37
N PHE A 273 -9.14 1.92 -3.63
CA PHE A 273 -8.78 3.23 -3.07
C PHE A 273 -7.40 3.77 -3.49
N GLY A 274 -6.81 3.25 -4.57
CA GLY A 274 -5.55 3.74 -5.14
C GLY A 274 -5.77 4.83 -6.18
N ASP A 275 -4.79 5.74 -6.32
CA ASP A 275 -4.84 6.80 -7.33
C ASP A 275 -4.47 6.31 -8.74
N LEU A 276 -3.56 5.33 -8.86
CA LEU A 276 -3.03 4.89 -10.16
C LEU A 276 -3.82 3.76 -10.81
N SER A 277 -4.43 2.89 -10.00
CA SER A 277 -5.19 1.73 -10.46
C SER A 277 -6.19 1.29 -9.41
N ASN A 278 -7.44 1.15 -9.83
CA ASN A 278 -8.50 0.53 -9.05
C ASN A 278 -9.21 -0.49 -9.91
N GLY A 279 -9.69 -1.57 -9.28
CA GLY A 279 -10.52 -2.56 -9.93
C GLY A 279 -9.87 -3.94 -10.05
N LEU A 280 -10.47 -4.75 -10.91
CA LEU A 280 -10.12 -6.15 -11.11
C LEU A 280 -8.94 -6.31 -12.07
N SER A 281 -8.09 -7.26 -11.74
CA SER A 281 -7.02 -7.77 -12.58
C SER A 281 -7.11 -9.29 -12.67
N PHE A 282 -6.80 -9.84 -13.83
CA PHE A 282 -6.81 -11.26 -14.11
C PHE A 282 -5.49 -11.68 -14.73
N GLY A 283 -5.10 -12.94 -14.54
CA GLY A 283 -3.87 -13.45 -15.14
C GLY A 283 -3.88 -14.94 -15.39
N LEU A 284 -3.08 -15.32 -16.38
CA LEU A 284 -2.83 -16.68 -16.79
C LEU A 284 -1.32 -16.91 -16.78
N GLY A 285 -0.88 -18.01 -16.17
CA GLY A 285 0.51 -18.45 -16.19
C GLY A 285 0.61 -19.86 -16.74
N LEU A 286 1.62 -20.12 -17.56
CA LEU A 286 1.93 -21.45 -18.07
C LEU A 286 3.40 -21.77 -17.82
N GLY A 287 3.65 -22.66 -16.86
CA GLY A 287 4.95 -23.25 -16.58
C GLY A 287 5.24 -24.42 -17.50
N MET A 288 6.40 -24.41 -18.14
CA MET A 288 6.89 -25.46 -19.01
C MET A 288 8.29 -25.88 -18.55
N PRO A 289 8.54 -27.18 -18.34
CA PRO A 289 9.90 -27.67 -18.13
C PRO A 289 10.70 -27.46 -19.42
N GLY A 290 11.80 -26.73 -19.33
CA GLY A 290 12.79 -26.55 -20.39
C GLY A 290 13.86 -27.63 -20.36
N ARG A 291 14.68 -27.67 -21.42
CA ARG A 291 15.86 -28.56 -21.49
C ARG A 291 16.97 -28.10 -20.53
N ALA A 292 17.77 -29.05 -20.07
CA ALA A 292 18.98 -28.82 -19.25
C ALA A 292 18.73 -28.11 -17.91
N GLY A 293 17.66 -28.48 -17.19
CA GLY A 293 17.34 -27.86 -15.90
C GLY A 293 16.95 -26.40 -16.06
N ARG A 294 16.12 -26.09 -17.06
CA ARG A 294 15.50 -24.77 -17.18
C ARG A 294 14.01 -24.92 -16.91
N ALA A 295 13.40 -23.96 -16.24
CA ALA A 295 11.95 -23.88 -16.16
C ALA A 295 11.52 -22.52 -16.72
N ILE A 296 10.67 -22.54 -17.73
CA ILE A 296 10.17 -21.33 -18.37
C ILE A 296 8.72 -21.17 -17.94
N ARG A 297 8.33 -19.97 -17.53
CA ARG A 297 6.95 -19.59 -17.29
C ARG A 297 6.60 -18.42 -18.18
N LEU A 298 5.49 -18.56 -18.90
CA LEU A 298 4.86 -17.46 -19.62
C LEU A 298 3.72 -16.94 -18.76
N ASP A 299 3.68 -15.65 -18.51
CA ASP A 299 2.64 -15.01 -17.74
C ASP A 299 1.96 -13.93 -18.59
N TYR A 300 0.64 -13.86 -18.51
CA TYR A 300 -0.17 -12.82 -19.11
C TYR A 300 -1.07 -12.24 -18.03
N SER A 301 -1.23 -10.92 -18.04
CA SER A 301 -2.21 -10.24 -17.19
C SER A 301 -3.01 -9.24 -17.98
N TYR A 302 -4.27 -9.12 -17.57
CA TYR A 302 -5.23 -8.14 -18.02
C TYR A 302 -5.74 -7.38 -16.81
N GLY A 303 -5.64 -6.06 -16.81
CA GLY A 303 -6.14 -5.20 -15.73
C GLY A 303 -7.01 -4.08 -16.29
N SER A 304 -8.12 -3.80 -15.61
CA SER A 304 -8.92 -2.61 -15.88
C SER A 304 -8.40 -1.47 -15.00
N SER A 305 -7.72 -0.47 -15.58
CA SER A 305 -7.44 0.80 -14.90
C SER A 305 -8.39 1.86 -15.46
N TYR A 306 -9.14 2.53 -14.58
CA TYR A 306 -10.14 3.54 -15.00
C TYR A 306 -9.54 4.65 -15.87
N ASP A 307 -8.30 5.09 -15.60
CA ASP A 307 -7.67 6.22 -16.31
C ASP A 307 -6.74 5.81 -17.47
N LEU A 308 -6.21 4.58 -17.46
CA LEU A 308 -5.26 4.07 -18.46
C LEU A 308 -5.90 3.07 -19.44
N GLY A 309 -7.20 2.78 -19.28
CA GLY A 309 -7.95 1.80 -20.05
C GLY A 309 -7.57 0.35 -19.72
N ASN A 310 -7.88 -0.53 -20.66
CA ASN A 310 -7.55 -1.96 -20.58
C ASN A 310 -6.05 -2.17 -20.79
N VAL A 311 -5.36 -2.68 -19.77
CA VAL A 311 -3.91 -2.87 -19.79
C VAL A 311 -3.59 -4.35 -19.98
N HIS A 312 -2.75 -4.64 -20.98
CA HIS A 312 -2.30 -5.99 -21.32
C HIS A 312 -0.79 -6.11 -21.09
N LYS A 313 -0.38 -6.98 -20.18
CA LYS A 313 1.02 -7.22 -19.87
C LYS A 313 1.41 -8.66 -20.15
N PHE A 314 2.55 -8.83 -20.79
CA PHE A 314 3.15 -10.14 -21.09
C PHE A 314 4.44 -10.28 -20.30
N GLY A 315 4.67 -11.45 -19.74
CA GLY A 315 5.83 -11.77 -18.93
C GLY A 315 6.43 -13.11 -19.32
N ILE A 316 7.75 -13.20 -19.22
CA ILE A 316 8.50 -14.44 -19.35
C ILE A 316 9.43 -14.54 -18.15
N ASN A 317 9.39 -15.68 -17.49
CA ASN A 317 10.26 -15.95 -16.35
C ASN A 317 11.01 -17.27 -16.57
N CYS A 318 12.31 -17.25 -16.32
CA CYS A 318 13.22 -18.34 -16.62
C CYS A 318 14.06 -18.67 -15.40
N LYS A 319 13.92 -19.87 -14.85
CA LYS A 319 14.78 -20.41 -13.79
C LYS A 319 15.85 -21.32 -14.38
N PHE A 320 17.07 -21.23 -13.86
CA PHE A 320 18.26 -21.95 -14.32
C PHE A 320 18.78 -22.87 -13.21
N GLY A 321 18.26 -24.09 -13.16
CA GLY A 321 18.58 -25.13 -12.19
C GLY A 321 17.63 -26.33 -12.37
N PRO A 322 18.05 -27.56 -12.00
CA PRO A 322 17.26 -28.77 -12.25
C PRO A 322 15.78 -28.56 -11.91
N ALA A 323 14.93 -28.71 -12.93
CA ALA A 323 13.48 -28.60 -12.81
C ALA A 323 12.98 -29.83 -12.04
N GLY A 324 13.10 -29.81 -10.72
CA GLY A 324 12.80 -30.99 -9.91
C GLY A 324 13.13 -30.76 -8.45
N ASN A 325 12.08 -30.55 -7.68
CA ASN A 325 12.02 -30.37 -6.24
C ASN A 325 12.47 -28.98 -5.78
N ALA A 326 11.50 -28.05 -5.71
CA ALA A 326 11.49 -27.18 -4.53
C ALA A 326 11.69 -28.10 -3.32
N PRO A 327 12.65 -27.83 -2.43
CA PRO A 327 12.92 -28.72 -1.34
C PRO A 327 11.61 -28.92 -0.56
N ARG A 328 11.20 -30.18 -0.46
CA ARG A 328 10.29 -30.65 0.59
C ARG A 328 10.77 -29.93 1.84
N MET A 329 9.94 -29.04 2.42
CA MET A 329 10.30 -28.39 3.70
C MET A 329 10.92 -29.47 4.55
N VAL A 330 12.21 -29.34 4.85
CA VAL A 330 12.95 -30.41 5.51
C VAL A 330 12.13 -30.76 6.74
N ARG A 331 11.55 -31.97 6.76
CA ARG A 331 11.14 -32.58 8.01
C ARG A 331 12.46 -32.78 8.72
N HIS A 332 12.87 -31.79 9.51
CA HIS A 332 13.76 -32.09 10.60
C HIS A 332 12.98 -33.06 11.44
N GLU A 333 13.39 -34.33 11.41
CA GLU A 333 13.16 -35.22 12.54
C GLU A 333 13.50 -34.41 13.80
N PRO A 334 12.68 -34.49 14.85
CA PRO A 334 12.98 -33.81 16.09
C PRO A 334 14.41 -34.20 16.47
N ALA A 335 15.25 -33.18 16.72
CA ALA A 335 16.63 -33.37 17.09
C ALA A 335 16.72 -34.45 18.19
N ALA A 336 17.62 -35.41 18.01
CA ALA A 336 17.87 -36.44 19.00
C ALA A 336 18.05 -35.77 20.39
N PRO A 337 17.49 -36.35 21.46
CA PRO A 337 17.55 -35.74 22.78
C PRO A 337 19.01 -35.48 23.15
N VAL A 338 19.28 -34.23 23.55
CA VAL A 338 20.59 -33.81 24.03
C VAL A 338 21.02 -34.76 25.16
N PRO A 339 22.19 -35.42 25.10
CA PRO A 339 22.63 -36.31 26.15
C PRO A 339 22.80 -35.52 27.45
N ALA A 340 22.32 -36.11 28.55
CA ALA A 340 22.33 -35.49 29.87
C ALA A 340 23.74 -34.97 30.25
N PRO A 341 23.83 -33.80 30.89
CA PRO A 341 25.11 -33.26 31.33
C PRO A 341 25.76 -34.21 32.34
N ARG A 342 27.08 -34.41 32.20
CA ARG A 342 27.87 -35.20 33.14
C ARG A 342 27.80 -34.58 34.55
N PRO A 343 27.82 -35.40 35.62
CA PRO A 343 27.72 -34.89 36.98
C PRO A 343 28.89 -33.94 37.28
N ALA A 344 28.54 -32.80 37.85
CA ALA A 344 29.48 -31.75 38.26
C ALA A 344 30.34 -32.23 39.45
N ILE A 345 31.62 -31.89 39.41
CA ILE A 345 32.55 -32.04 40.53
C ILE A 345 32.12 -31.05 41.62
N GLU A 346 31.86 -31.54 42.82
CA GLU A 346 31.57 -30.72 44.00
C GLU A 346 32.75 -29.80 44.31
N ALA A 347 32.56 -28.50 44.12
CA ALA A 347 33.42 -27.46 44.66
C ALA A 347 32.63 -26.69 45.72
N SER A 348 33.25 -26.53 46.89
CA SER A 348 32.71 -25.94 48.10
C SER A 348 32.23 -24.49 47.92
N VAL A 349 31.05 -24.21 48.46
CA VAL A 349 30.38 -22.90 48.48
C VAL A 349 31.00 -21.98 49.53
N PRO A 350 31.38 -20.73 49.19
CA PRO A 350 31.49 -19.64 50.16
C PRO A 350 30.18 -18.83 50.24
N LYS A 351 29.84 -18.39 51.45
CA LYS A 351 28.61 -17.66 51.83
C LYS A 351 28.34 -16.39 51.00
N GLU A 352 27.07 -16.21 50.63
CA GLU A 352 26.49 -15.00 50.02
C GLU A 352 26.50 -13.77 50.95
N PRO A 353 26.61 -12.54 50.39
CA PRO A 353 26.19 -11.32 51.06
C PRO A 353 24.76 -10.92 50.68
N VAL A 354 24.08 -10.33 51.67
CA VAL A 354 22.68 -9.86 51.65
C VAL A 354 22.48 -8.67 50.70
N VAL A 355 21.40 -8.69 49.90
CA VAL A 355 20.94 -7.55 49.10
C VAL A 355 19.54 -7.12 49.57
N HIS A 356 19.38 -5.81 49.76
CA HIS A 356 18.14 -5.12 50.16
C HIS A 356 17.08 -5.14 49.05
N GLU A 357 15.83 -5.50 49.39
CA GLU A 357 14.65 -5.31 48.54
C GLU A 357 14.06 -3.89 48.69
N LEU A 358 13.70 -3.27 47.57
CA LEU A 358 12.82 -2.09 47.50
C LEU A 358 11.40 -2.51 47.08
N PRO A 359 10.33 -1.90 47.62
CA PRO A 359 8.96 -2.34 47.39
C PRO A 359 8.37 -1.84 46.05
N PRO A 360 7.34 -2.52 45.53
CA PRO A 360 6.76 -2.23 44.21
C PRO A 360 5.81 -1.02 44.25
N SER A 361 5.84 -0.23 43.17
CA SER A 361 4.94 0.90 42.93
C SER A 361 3.66 0.42 42.24
N GLU A 362 2.50 0.74 42.85
CA GLU A 362 1.18 0.61 42.24
C GLU A 362 1.05 1.53 41.02
N VAL A 363 0.64 0.97 39.88
CA VAL A 363 0.13 1.76 38.74
C VAL A 363 -1.36 1.49 38.64
N GLN A 364 -2.15 2.50 39.02
CA GLN A 364 -3.59 2.56 38.79
C GLN A 364 -3.89 2.82 37.31
N GLU A 365 -4.67 1.95 36.68
CA GLU A 365 -5.32 2.23 35.38
C GLU A 365 -6.51 3.19 35.59
N PRO A 366 -6.69 4.23 34.76
CA PRO A 366 -7.89 5.07 34.83
C PRO A 366 -9.08 4.42 34.12
N ALA A 367 -10.25 4.54 34.77
CA ALA A 367 -11.52 3.93 34.43
C ALA A 367 -12.10 4.35 33.06
N ALA A 368 -12.73 3.39 32.39
CA ALA A 368 -13.55 3.59 31.18
C ALA A 368 -14.76 4.50 31.45
N ALA A 369 -14.85 5.61 30.73
CA ALA A 369 -15.96 6.56 30.81
C ALA A 369 -16.81 6.46 29.53
N GLY A 370 -18.13 6.36 29.67
CA GLY A 370 -19.06 6.11 28.56
C GLY A 370 -19.25 7.29 27.59
N PRO A 371 -20.07 7.12 26.52
CA PRO A 371 -20.16 8.03 25.37
C PRO A 371 -20.57 9.48 25.69
N LYS A 372 -21.29 9.74 26.79
CA LYS A 372 -21.59 11.12 27.24
C LYS A 372 -20.34 11.89 27.71
N SER A 373 -19.34 11.20 28.26
CA SER A 373 -18.11 11.82 28.74
C SER A 373 -17.15 12.19 27.61
N GLU A 374 -17.24 11.47 26.49
CA GLU A 374 -16.36 11.67 25.34
C GLU A 374 -16.88 12.78 24.43
N PHE A 375 -18.21 12.86 24.25
CA PHE A 375 -18.86 14.00 23.57
C PHE A 375 -18.42 15.35 24.17
N GLU A 376 -18.54 15.51 25.50
CA GLU A 376 -18.15 16.74 26.19
C GLU A 376 -16.65 17.03 26.09
N ARG A 377 -15.81 15.98 26.09
CA ARG A 377 -14.35 16.13 25.89
C ARG A 377 -14.01 16.66 24.51
N GLN A 378 -14.78 16.30 23.49
CA GLN A 378 -14.53 16.73 22.10
C GLN A 378 -15.04 18.14 21.80
N LEU A 379 -15.87 18.73 22.66
CA LEU A 379 -16.30 20.13 22.48
C LEU A 379 -15.15 21.14 22.70
N ALA A 380 -14.23 20.85 23.62
CA ALA A 380 -13.09 21.72 23.89
C ALA A 380 -12.15 21.88 22.68
N PRO A 381 -11.63 20.80 22.06
CA PRO A 381 -10.82 20.92 20.84
C PRO A 381 -11.62 21.45 19.66
N LEU A 382 -12.92 21.15 19.54
CA LEU A 382 -13.78 21.68 18.48
C LEU A 382 -13.82 23.22 18.44
N HIS A 383 -13.94 23.88 19.61
CA HIS A 383 -14.10 25.34 19.67
C HIS A 383 -12.78 26.11 19.85
N ASN A 384 -11.86 25.52 20.62
CA ASN A 384 -10.66 26.19 21.12
C ASN A 384 -9.34 25.54 20.69
N GLY A 385 -9.39 24.38 20.02
CA GLY A 385 -8.21 23.68 19.52
C GLY A 385 -7.59 24.34 18.29
N THR A 386 -6.47 23.79 17.86
CA THR A 386 -5.88 24.11 16.54
C THR A 386 -6.86 23.72 15.42
N PRO A 387 -6.72 24.26 14.19
CA PRO A 387 -7.56 23.85 13.06
C PRO A 387 -7.59 22.32 12.84
N GLU A 388 -6.47 21.66 13.10
CA GLU A 388 -6.32 20.19 13.01
C GLU A 388 -7.11 19.48 14.12
N GLU A 389 -6.99 19.95 15.37
CA GLU A 389 -7.73 19.42 16.51
C GLU A 389 -9.24 19.64 16.36
N ALA A 390 -9.64 20.81 15.85
CA ALA A 390 -11.03 21.14 15.60
C ALA A 390 -11.63 20.29 14.49
N ALA A 391 -10.88 20.01 13.42
CA ALA A 391 -11.30 19.11 12.34
C ALA A 391 -11.46 17.66 12.83
N ALA A 392 -10.50 17.14 13.58
CA ALA A 392 -10.58 15.79 14.15
C ALA A 392 -11.75 15.64 15.13
N ALA A 393 -11.98 16.65 15.97
CA ALA A 393 -13.12 16.69 16.87
C ALA A 393 -14.45 16.76 16.10
N ALA A 394 -14.51 17.52 15.01
CA ALA A 394 -15.70 17.61 14.17
C ALA A 394 -16.03 16.29 13.47
N GLU A 395 -15.04 15.60 12.91
CA GLU A 395 -15.22 14.29 12.27
C GLU A 395 -15.69 13.23 13.27
N TYR A 396 -15.06 13.17 14.45
CA TYR A 396 -15.48 12.27 15.53
C TYR A 396 -16.94 12.54 15.92
N LEU A 397 -17.28 13.79 16.25
CA LEU A 397 -18.61 14.18 16.71
C LEU A 397 -19.67 13.92 15.64
N ALA A 398 -19.38 14.22 14.37
CA ALA A 398 -20.28 13.94 13.26
C ALA A 398 -20.48 12.44 13.03
N GLY A 399 -19.42 11.62 13.17
CA GLY A 399 -19.48 10.16 13.08
C GLY A 399 -20.28 9.48 14.19
N THR A 400 -20.45 10.13 15.35
CA THR A 400 -21.32 9.60 16.42
C THR A 400 -22.81 9.64 16.09
N GLY A 401 -23.23 10.51 15.16
CA GLY A 401 -24.64 10.76 14.87
C GLY A 401 -25.41 11.49 16.00
N ASP A 402 -24.71 12.05 16.99
CA ASP A 402 -25.35 12.80 18.08
C ASP A 402 -25.87 14.16 17.59
N GLU A 403 -27.19 14.37 17.65
CA GLU A 403 -27.84 15.60 17.16
C GLU A 403 -27.34 16.88 17.85
N ARG A 404 -26.79 16.76 19.06
CA ARG A 404 -26.23 17.91 19.81
C ARG A 404 -24.99 18.49 19.11
N ALA A 405 -24.26 17.69 18.34
CA ALA A 405 -23.11 18.17 17.57
C ALA A 405 -23.52 19.15 16.45
N VAL A 406 -24.72 18.98 15.89
CA VAL A 406 -25.22 19.83 14.78
C VAL A 406 -25.27 21.29 15.19
N ASP A 407 -25.73 21.60 16.40
CA ASP A 407 -25.82 23.00 16.87
C ASP A 407 -24.42 23.64 17.00
N HIS A 408 -23.41 22.85 17.39
CA HIS A 408 -22.03 23.32 17.45
C HIS A 408 -21.43 23.54 16.05
N PHE A 409 -21.68 22.64 15.10
CA PHE A 409 -21.22 22.82 13.73
C PHE A 409 -21.90 24.01 13.04
N LEU A 410 -23.20 24.19 13.25
CA LEU A 410 -23.95 25.35 12.77
C LEU A 410 -23.34 26.64 13.29
N ALA A 411 -23.01 26.72 14.59
CA ALA A 411 -22.35 27.89 15.17
C ALA A 411 -20.99 28.20 14.51
N LEU A 412 -20.19 27.16 14.25
CA LEU A 412 -18.88 27.31 13.59
C LEU A 412 -18.99 27.86 12.16
N THR A 413 -20.08 27.59 11.42
CA THR A 413 -20.28 28.18 10.08
C THR A 413 -20.44 29.70 10.08
N TYR A 414 -20.57 30.35 11.24
CA TYR A 414 -20.63 31.81 11.38
C TYR A 414 -19.34 32.41 11.96
N ALA A 415 -18.30 31.61 12.20
CA ALA A 415 -17.06 32.11 12.77
C ALA A 415 -16.36 33.12 11.85
N GLU A 416 -15.66 34.09 12.43
CA GLU A 416 -14.90 35.09 11.67
C GLU A 416 -13.78 34.44 10.84
N ALA A 417 -13.10 33.44 11.41
CA ALA A 417 -12.01 32.72 10.78
C ALA A 417 -12.54 31.70 9.73
N PRO A 418 -12.03 31.72 8.49
CA PRO A 418 -12.47 30.80 7.44
C PRO A 418 -12.19 29.34 7.79
N GLU A 419 -11.12 29.04 8.52
CA GLU A 419 -10.79 27.69 8.97
C GLU A 419 -11.89 27.11 9.87
N LYS A 420 -12.41 27.92 10.80
CA LYS A 420 -13.50 27.51 11.68
C LYS A 420 -14.82 27.30 10.92
N ARG A 421 -15.09 28.13 9.89
CA ARG A 421 -16.26 27.92 9.02
C ARG A 421 -16.15 26.62 8.22
N MET A 422 -14.97 26.28 7.72
CA MET A 422 -14.71 25.00 7.06
C MET A 422 -14.88 23.81 8.01
N THR A 423 -14.42 23.91 9.26
CA THR A 423 -14.66 22.87 10.28
C THR A 423 -16.15 22.65 10.52
N GLY A 424 -16.94 23.73 10.61
CA GLY A 424 -18.40 23.64 10.70
C GLY A 424 -19.02 22.93 9.48
N ILE A 425 -18.60 23.31 8.27
CA ILE A 425 -19.06 22.68 7.02
C ILE A 425 -18.69 21.18 6.96
N HIS A 426 -17.48 20.82 7.37
CA HIS A 426 -17.05 19.42 7.43
C HIS A 426 -17.96 18.63 8.38
N GLY A 427 -18.15 19.12 9.61
CA GLY A 427 -19.03 18.45 10.59
C GLY A 427 -20.45 18.22 10.06
N LEU A 428 -21.02 19.21 9.36
CA LEU A 428 -22.36 19.12 8.76
C LEU A 428 -22.46 18.16 7.56
N SER A 429 -21.35 17.78 6.94
CA SER A 429 -21.34 16.90 5.75
C SER A 429 -21.90 15.51 6.05
N LEU A 430 -21.73 15.01 7.27
CA LEU A 430 -22.24 13.70 7.70
C LEU A 430 -23.62 13.79 8.39
N CYS A 431 -24.11 14.98 8.70
CA CYS A 431 -25.35 15.21 9.45
C CYS A 431 -26.57 15.27 8.53
N LYS A 432 -27.41 14.23 8.44
CA LYS A 432 -28.49 14.14 7.43
C LYS A 432 -29.69 15.08 7.60
N ASP A 433 -29.70 16.01 8.55
CA ASP A 433 -30.85 16.87 8.80
C ASP A 433 -30.93 18.09 7.84
N GLN A 434 -32.13 18.67 7.75
CA GLN A 434 -32.41 19.80 6.85
C GLN A 434 -31.68 21.09 7.26
N ARG A 435 -31.39 21.29 8.55
CA ARG A 435 -30.69 22.50 9.03
C ARG A 435 -29.24 22.47 8.54
N SER A 436 -28.61 21.29 8.61
CA SER A 436 -27.28 21.05 8.04
C SER A 436 -27.24 21.32 6.55
N LEU A 437 -28.21 20.83 5.77
CA LEU A 437 -28.24 21.09 4.33
C LEU A 437 -28.33 22.60 4.00
N LYS A 438 -29.25 23.32 4.66
CA LYS A 438 -29.40 24.78 4.45
C LYS A 438 -28.14 25.56 4.80
N ALA A 439 -27.41 25.13 5.82
CA ALA A 439 -26.15 25.76 6.20
C ALA A 439 -25.04 25.50 5.18
N LEU A 440 -24.99 24.31 4.58
CA LEU A 440 -24.07 23.99 3.50
C LEU A 440 -24.40 24.76 2.21
N GLU A 441 -25.68 24.87 1.84
CA GLU A 441 -26.13 25.67 0.69
C GLU A 441 -25.71 27.13 0.84
N ARG A 442 -25.81 27.69 2.05
CA ARG A 442 -25.29 29.03 2.33
C ARG A 442 -23.77 29.11 2.18
N GLY A 443 -23.05 28.06 2.58
CA GLY A 443 -21.59 27.99 2.46
C GLY A 443 -21.08 28.13 1.01
N LEU A 444 -21.90 27.78 0.02
CA LEU A 444 -21.61 28.02 -1.41
C LEU A 444 -21.50 29.51 -1.76
N GLY A 445 -21.98 30.41 -0.90
CA GLY A 445 -21.88 31.87 -1.04
C GLY A 445 -20.88 32.54 -0.11
N ASP A 446 -20.00 31.77 0.56
CA ASP A 446 -19.02 32.33 1.51
C ASP A 446 -17.99 33.26 0.83
N GLN A 447 -17.46 34.22 1.60
CA GLN A 447 -16.45 35.17 1.12
C GLN A 447 -15.13 34.47 0.75
N SER A 448 -14.76 33.39 1.46
CA SER A 448 -13.56 32.60 1.18
C SER A 448 -13.82 31.55 0.09
N PRO A 449 -13.02 31.50 -0.98
CA PRO A 449 -13.10 30.45 -2.00
C PRO A 449 -12.93 29.04 -1.41
N GLU A 450 -12.08 28.88 -0.41
CA GLU A 450 -11.82 27.60 0.27
C GLU A 450 -13.08 27.10 1.00
N VAL A 451 -13.82 28.01 1.66
CA VAL A 451 -15.08 27.70 2.32
C VAL A 451 -16.17 27.32 1.30
N ARG A 452 -16.23 28.02 0.15
CA ARG A 452 -17.17 27.67 -0.94
C ARG A 452 -16.88 26.30 -1.53
N ALA A 453 -15.61 25.97 -1.78
CA ALA A 453 -15.21 24.65 -2.26
C ALA A 453 -15.54 23.54 -1.25
N ALA A 454 -15.27 23.78 0.04
CA ALA A 454 -15.61 22.84 1.11
C ALA A 454 -17.13 22.60 1.19
N ALA A 455 -17.95 23.65 1.04
CA ALA A 455 -19.40 23.52 1.01
C ALA A 455 -19.89 22.69 -0.18
N ALA A 456 -19.33 22.91 -1.37
CA ALA A 456 -19.65 22.11 -2.55
C ALA A 456 -19.29 20.62 -2.36
N ALA A 457 -18.08 20.34 -1.87
CA ALA A 457 -17.64 18.97 -1.56
C ALA A 457 -18.52 18.30 -0.50
N ALA A 458 -18.88 19.02 0.56
CA ALA A 458 -19.77 18.51 1.61
C ALA A 458 -21.17 18.19 1.09
N ILE A 459 -21.74 19.03 0.22
CA ILE A 459 -23.02 18.75 -0.44
C ILE A 459 -22.92 17.51 -1.34
N GLY A 460 -21.85 17.40 -2.14
CA GLY A 460 -21.61 16.21 -2.98
C GLY A 460 -21.46 14.92 -2.17
N ALA A 461 -20.78 14.97 -1.02
CA ALA A 461 -20.61 13.82 -0.13
C ALA A 461 -21.93 13.33 0.50
N ARG A 462 -22.89 14.24 0.71
CA ARG A 462 -24.23 13.88 1.20
C ARG A 462 -25.07 13.14 0.16
N GLY A 463 -24.84 13.40 -1.13
CA GLY A 463 -25.62 12.83 -2.23
C GLY A 463 -27.10 13.22 -2.20
N ASP A 464 -27.44 14.35 -1.57
CA ASP A 464 -28.82 14.84 -1.45
C ASP A 464 -29.23 15.60 -2.71
N ALA A 465 -30.01 14.97 -3.58
CA ALA A 465 -30.42 15.51 -4.88
C ALA A 465 -31.14 16.87 -4.75
N SER A 466 -31.76 17.17 -3.61
CA SER A 466 -32.45 18.45 -3.36
C SER A 466 -31.51 19.66 -3.39
N ALA A 467 -30.20 19.45 -3.24
CA ALA A 467 -29.17 20.49 -3.29
C ALA A 467 -28.70 20.84 -4.72
N SER A 468 -29.11 20.07 -5.73
CA SER A 468 -28.69 20.26 -7.13
C SER A 468 -28.95 21.68 -7.67
N PRO A 469 -30.12 22.30 -7.41
CA PRO A 469 -30.38 23.68 -7.87
C PRO A 469 -29.38 24.69 -7.26
N ALA A 470 -29.03 24.53 -5.99
CA ALA A 470 -28.08 25.42 -5.31
C ALA A 470 -26.66 25.29 -5.89
N LEU A 471 -26.21 24.06 -6.19
CA LEU A 471 -24.93 23.82 -6.86
C LEU A 471 -24.90 24.39 -8.30
N GLN A 472 -25.98 24.22 -9.07
CA GLN A 472 -26.09 24.79 -10.42
C GLN A 472 -26.07 26.32 -10.40
N GLU A 473 -26.71 26.94 -9.40
CA GLU A 473 -26.68 28.39 -9.24
C GLU A 473 -25.28 28.89 -8.82
N ALA A 474 -24.61 28.17 -7.91
CA ALA A 474 -23.24 28.47 -7.51
C ALA A 474 -22.27 28.41 -8.70
N LEU A 475 -22.37 27.37 -9.55
CA LEU A 475 -21.53 27.20 -10.73
C LEU A 475 -21.62 28.38 -11.71
N LYS A 476 -22.81 28.97 -11.88
CA LYS A 476 -23.04 30.11 -12.78
C LYS A 476 -22.38 31.41 -12.28
N LYS A 477 -22.27 31.57 -10.97
CA LYS A 477 -21.79 32.80 -10.31
C LYS A 477 -20.31 32.71 -9.90
N GLU A 478 -19.72 31.52 -9.93
CA GLU A 478 -18.39 31.28 -9.39
C GLU A 478 -17.28 31.75 -10.33
N GLY A 479 -16.34 32.52 -9.78
CA GLY A 479 -15.17 33.04 -10.50
C GLY A 479 -13.91 32.19 -10.33
N SER A 480 -13.82 31.38 -9.27
CA SER A 480 -12.64 30.54 -8.99
C SER A 480 -12.71 29.19 -9.68
N GLU A 481 -11.71 28.85 -10.50
CA GLU A 481 -11.62 27.54 -11.18
C GLU A 481 -11.55 26.35 -10.21
N THR A 482 -10.94 26.54 -9.04
CA THR A 482 -10.89 25.51 -7.99
C THR A 482 -12.27 25.21 -7.42
N VAL A 483 -13.10 26.25 -7.21
CA VAL A 483 -14.46 26.10 -6.69
C VAL A 483 -15.38 25.53 -7.77
N LYS A 484 -15.24 25.96 -9.04
CA LYS A 484 -15.98 25.36 -10.16
C LYS A 484 -15.74 23.85 -10.27
N SER A 485 -14.49 23.42 -10.16
CA SER A 485 -14.12 22.01 -10.17
C SER A 485 -14.84 21.23 -9.05
N ALA A 486 -14.83 21.77 -7.82
CA ALA A 486 -15.50 21.16 -6.68
C ALA A 486 -17.03 21.09 -6.87
N VAL A 487 -17.65 22.13 -7.45
CA VAL A 487 -19.10 22.15 -7.73
C VAL A 487 -19.46 21.15 -8.83
N ILE A 488 -18.65 21.02 -9.88
CA ILE A 488 -18.85 20.03 -10.96
C ILE A 488 -18.74 18.61 -10.40
N GLU A 489 -17.72 18.34 -9.57
CA GLU A 489 -17.55 17.04 -8.92
C GLU A 489 -18.74 16.71 -8.00
N ALA A 490 -19.24 17.70 -7.25
CA ALA A 490 -20.41 17.54 -6.40
C ALA A 490 -21.68 17.20 -7.21
N LEU A 491 -21.89 17.89 -8.34
CA LEU A 491 -23.02 17.61 -9.25
C LEU A 491 -22.91 16.21 -9.88
N ALA A 492 -21.70 15.76 -10.22
CA ALA A 492 -21.48 14.41 -10.77
C ALA A 492 -21.83 13.29 -9.78
N LYS A 493 -21.78 13.57 -8.48
CA LYS A 493 -22.17 12.63 -7.40
C LYS A 493 -23.67 12.60 -7.12
N MET A 494 -24.45 13.53 -7.70
CA MET A 494 -25.90 13.57 -7.49
C MET A 494 -26.63 12.51 -8.33
N PRO A 495 -27.65 11.83 -7.75
CA PRO A 495 -28.53 10.96 -8.53
C PRO A 495 -29.18 11.78 -9.66
N GLN A 496 -29.06 11.32 -10.90
CA GLN A 496 -29.79 11.92 -12.03
C GLN A 496 -31.28 11.62 -11.83
N GLU A 497 -32.14 12.63 -11.77
CA GLU A 497 -33.59 12.43 -11.86
C GLU A 497 -33.88 11.70 -13.18
N GLN A 498 -34.42 10.49 -13.08
CA GLN A 498 -34.98 9.79 -14.23
C GLN A 498 -36.30 10.50 -14.56
N ASP A 499 -36.29 11.34 -15.60
CA ASP A 499 -37.51 11.82 -16.26
C ASP A 499 -38.30 10.64 -16.88
#